data_AF-A0A353R8V6-F1
#
_entry.id   AF-A0A353R8V6-F1
#
_cell.length_a   1.000
_cell.length_b   1.000
_cell.length_c   1.000
_cell.angle_alpha   90.00
_cell.angle_beta   90.00
_cell.angle_gamma   90.00
#
_symmetry.space_group_name_H-M   'P 1'
#
loop_
_entity.id
_entity.type
_entity.pdbx_description
1 polymer ?
#
loop_
_entity_poly.entity_id
_entity_poly.type
_entity_poly.pdbx_seq_one_letter_code
_entity_poly.pdbx_strand_id
1 'polypeptide(L)'
;MTINTVLFAFPVNLIIGLSIVFAAWRFKSLSSDRHMTVALFLLIAAALVQGFMPSQASFTRSWPFVIVLTWFLTVLASRLFRRFSLAGFGLWLALWAGMLGTADASLTRVLVHREEYTQTELPFGMRLEDFQVNRYQTGEPMEYRAQIILRHAGLEHSKTLRVNHPVHFRGYQVYLADYDISKGSDSDYCIVMVTRQPWRWLVFAGILLMLGGAFKIFIL
;
A
#
# COMPACT_ATOMS: atom_id res chain seq x y z
N MET A 1 19.72 -9.38 -5.93
CA MET A 1 19.04 -8.86 -7.13
C MET A 1 17.64 -8.40 -6.74
N THR A 2 17.42 -7.10 -6.65
CA THR A 2 16.12 -6.49 -6.36
C THR A 2 15.33 -6.26 -7.65
N ILE A 3 14.03 -6.51 -7.62
CA ILE A 3 13.15 -6.35 -8.78
C ILE A 3 12.89 -4.86 -9.06
N ASN A 4 12.96 -4.46 -10.33
CA ASN A 4 12.49 -3.15 -10.76
C ASN A 4 10.96 -3.15 -10.84
N THR A 5 10.30 -2.53 -9.87
CA THR A 5 8.84 -2.53 -9.74
C THR A 5 8.13 -1.79 -10.88
N VAL A 6 8.80 -0.85 -11.55
CA VAL A 6 8.21 -0.08 -12.66
C VAL A 6 7.84 -0.98 -13.84
N LEU A 7 8.67 -1.99 -14.14
CA LEU A 7 8.39 -2.96 -15.21
C LEU A 7 7.15 -3.82 -14.93
N PHE A 8 6.77 -3.96 -13.67
CA PHE A 8 5.65 -4.77 -13.22
C PHE A 8 4.41 -3.94 -12.91
N ALA A 9 4.45 -2.62 -13.08
CA ALA A 9 3.28 -1.77 -12.90
C ALA A 9 2.17 -2.12 -13.92
N PHE A 10 0.98 -1.57 -13.70
CA PHE A 10 -0.14 -1.75 -14.61
C PHE A 10 0.25 -1.42 -16.07
N PRO A 11 -0.08 -2.28 -17.06
CA PRO A 11 -0.97 -3.45 -16.99
C PRO A 11 -0.28 -4.79 -16.71
N VAL A 12 1.04 -4.83 -16.54
CA VAL A 12 1.82 -6.08 -16.46
C VAL A 12 1.47 -6.89 -15.22
N ASN A 13 1.33 -6.26 -14.05
CA ASN A 13 0.88 -6.93 -12.83
C ASN A 13 -0.47 -7.64 -13.01
N LEU A 14 -1.42 -7.06 -13.74
CA LEU A 14 -2.73 -7.65 -13.97
C LEU A 14 -2.61 -8.92 -14.81
N ILE A 15 -1.79 -8.91 -15.85
CA ILE A 15 -1.53 -10.09 -16.69
C ILE A 15 -0.90 -11.22 -15.86
N ILE A 16 0.07 -10.89 -14.99
CA ILE A 16 0.68 -11.87 -14.07
C ILE A 16 -0.36 -12.42 -13.10
N GLY A 17 -1.20 -11.55 -12.53
CA GLY A 17 -2.28 -11.93 -11.62
C GLY A 17 -3.28 -12.90 -12.26
N LEU A 18 -3.70 -12.63 -13.48
CA LEU A 18 -4.58 -13.50 -14.27
C LEU A 18 -3.91 -14.83 -14.62
N SER A 19 -2.61 -14.81 -14.90
CA SER A 19 -1.82 -16.02 -15.18
C SER A 19 -1.76 -16.95 -13.97
N ILE A 20 -1.63 -16.40 -12.75
CA ILE A 20 -1.70 -17.18 -11.49
C ILE A 20 -3.06 -17.87 -11.36
N VAL A 21 -4.15 -17.14 -11.58
CA VAL A 21 -5.52 -17.69 -11.50
C VAL A 21 -5.73 -18.77 -12.56
N PHE A 22 -5.30 -18.53 -13.79
CA PHE A 22 -5.38 -19.49 -14.88
C PHE A 22 -4.60 -20.77 -14.56
N ALA A 23 -3.35 -20.66 -14.09
CA ALA A 23 -2.54 -21.81 -13.69
C ALA A 23 -3.20 -22.61 -12.56
N ALA A 24 -3.72 -21.94 -11.55
CA ALA A 24 -4.40 -22.56 -10.42
C ALA A 24 -5.65 -23.35 -10.84
N TRP A 25 -6.44 -22.81 -11.78
CA TRP A 25 -7.61 -23.48 -12.36
C TRP A 25 -7.22 -24.67 -13.27
N ARG A 26 -6.20 -24.49 -14.12
CA ARG A 26 -5.75 -25.48 -15.10
C ARG A 26 -5.08 -26.69 -14.46
N PHE A 27 -4.28 -26.48 -13.42
CA PHE A 27 -3.47 -27.51 -12.77
C PHE A 27 -4.07 -27.95 -11.44
N LYS A 28 -5.22 -28.64 -11.50
CA LYS A 28 -5.94 -29.15 -10.32
C LYS A 28 -5.14 -30.14 -9.46
N SER A 29 -3.99 -30.64 -9.93
CA SER A 29 -3.05 -31.48 -9.15
C SER A 29 -2.38 -30.68 -8.01
N LEU A 30 -2.22 -29.37 -8.18
CA LEU A 30 -1.60 -28.48 -7.20
C LEU A 30 -2.42 -28.36 -5.91
N SER A 31 -3.70 -28.74 -5.93
CA SER A 31 -4.56 -28.76 -4.73
C SER A 31 -4.22 -29.85 -3.70
N SER A 32 -3.28 -30.76 -4.02
CA SER A 32 -2.83 -31.81 -3.10
C SER A 32 -2.19 -31.25 -1.83
N ASP A 33 -2.42 -31.89 -0.68
CA ASP A 33 -1.89 -31.47 0.62
C ASP A 33 -0.36 -31.38 0.64
N ARG A 34 0.34 -32.22 -0.14
CA ARG A 34 1.81 -32.17 -0.25
C ARG A 34 2.31 -30.81 -0.74
N HIS A 35 1.70 -30.26 -1.79
CA HIS A 35 2.09 -28.96 -2.35
C HIS A 35 1.76 -27.82 -1.38
N MET A 36 0.66 -27.92 -0.64
CA MET A 36 0.28 -26.95 0.38
C MET A 36 1.30 -26.92 1.53
N THR A 37 1.68 -28.09 2.06
CA THR A 37 2.68 -28.18 3.14
C THR A 37 4.03 -27.62 2.71
N VAL A 38 4.49 -27.95 1.49
CA VAL A 38 5.73 -27.41 0.93
C VAL A 38 5.63 -25.89 0.75
N ALA A 39 4.54 -25.38 0.19
CA ALA A 39 4.35 -23.95 -0.01
C ALA A 39 4.33 -23.18 1.32
N LEU A 40 3.65 -23.71 2.34
CA LEU A 40 3.59 -23.11 3.67
C LEU A 40 4.95 -23.13 4.36
N PHE A 41 5.69 -24.25 4.27
CA PHE A 41 7.04 -24.34 4.83
C PHE A 41 8.00 -23.32 4.19
N LEU A 42 7.96 -23.19 2.86
CA LEU A 42 8.76 -22.19 2.14
C LEU A 42 8.37 -20.75 2.54
N LEU A 43 7.08 -20.48 2.74
CA LEU A 43 6.62 -19.16 3.18
C LEU A 43 7.10 -18.83 4.60
N ILE A 44 7.05 -19.80 5.51
CA ILE A 44 7.57 -19.66 6.88
C ILE A 44 9.09 -19.45 6.84
N ALA A 45 9.83 -20.23 6.06
CA ALA A 45 11.27 -20.06 5.91
C ALA A 45 11.62 -18.68 5.35
N ALA A 46 10.90 -18.20 4.33
CA ALA A 46 11.08 -16.86 3.79
C ALA A 46 10.79 -15.76 4.83
N ALA A 47 9.74 -15.92 5.64
CA ALA A 47 9.42 -14.99 6.73
C ALA A 47 10.49 -14.99 7.82
N LEU A 48 11.05 -16.16 8.18
CA LEU A 48 12.16 -16.26 9.14
C LEU A 48 13.41 -15.55 8.61
N VAL A 49 13.79 -15.82 7.35
CA VAL A 49 14.93 -15.14 6.71
C VAL A 49 14.74 -13.62 6.75
N GLN A 50 13.54 -13.13 6.43
CA GLN A 50 13.24 -11.70 6.52
C GLN A 50 13.38 -11.18 7.95
N GLY A 51 12.92 -11.92 8.96
CA GLY A 51 13.00 -11.52 10.37
C GLY A 51 14.42 -11.39 10.91
N PHE A 52 15.38 -12.14 10.37
CA PHE A 52 16.79 -12.04 10.73
C PHE A 52 17.59 -11.06 9.85
N MET A 53 17.00 -10.53 8.77
CA MET A 53 17.66 -9.57 7.91
C MET A 53 17.58 -8.14 8.47
N PRO A 54 18.61 -7.29 8.24
CA PRO A 54 18.59 -5.90 8.65
C PRO A 54 17.47 -5.13 7.93
N SER A 55 16.90 -4.11 8.59
CA SER A 55 15.73 -3.37 8.10
C SER A 55 15.93 -2.67 6.75
N GLN A 56 17.18 -2.35 6.36
CA GLN A 56 17.48 -1.80 5.05
C GLN A 56 17.43 -2.83 3.90
N ALA A 57 17.40 -4.14 4.21
CA ALA A 57 17.36 -5.18 3.19
C ALA A 57 15.96 -5.27 2.57
N SER A 58 15.87 -5.00 1.26
CA SER A 58 14.62 -5.10 0.49
C SER A 58 14.28 -6.55 0.10
N PHE A 59 14.28 -7.48 1.06
CA PHE A 59 14.08 -8.92 0.82
C PHE A 59 12.72 -9.23 0.15
N THR A 60 11.67 -8.50 0.52
CA THR A 60 10.33 -8.65 -0.06
C THR A 60 10.27 -8.26 -1.55
N ARG A 61 11.27 -7.52 -2.05
CA ARG A 61 11.43 -7.19 -3.49
C ARG A 61 12.42 -8.11 -4.20
N SER A 62 12.85 -9.19 -3.57
CA SER A 62 13.77 -10.16 -4.16
C SER A 62 13.01 -11.24 -4.94
N TRP A 63 13.65 -11.77 -6.00
CA TRP A 63 13.10 -12.88 -6.78
C TRP A 63 12.74 -14.12 -5.94
N PRO A 64 13.57 -14.58 -4.98
CA PRO A 64 13.21 -15.73 -4.14
C PRO A 64 11.89 -15.53 -3.40
N PHE A 65 11.68 -14.37 -2.77
CA PHE A 65 10.43 -14.08 -2.06
C PHE A 65 9.23 -14.08 -3.01
N VAL A 66 9.37 -13.42 -4.17
CA VAL A 66 8.31 -13.35 -5.19
C VAL A 66 7.94 -14.73 -5.73
N ILE A 67 8.93 -15.60 -5.99
CA ILE A 67 8.69 -16.98 -6.45
C ILE A 67 7.95 -17.79 -5.38
N VAL A 68 8.40 -17.73 -4.12
CA VAL A 68 7.75 -18.43 -3.00
C VAL A 68 6.30 -17.96 -2.82
N LEU A 69 6.07 -16.65 -2.85
CA LEU A 69 4.73 -16.08 -2.71
C LEU A 69 3.83 -16.45 -3.90
N THR A 70 4.35 -16.39 -5.12
CA THR A 70 3.61 -16.78 -6.34
C THR A 70 3.22 -18.25 -6.29
N TRP A 71 4.13 -19.11 -5.86
CA TRP A 71 3.87 -20.54 -5.68
C TRP A 71 2.77 -20.78 -4.65
N PHE A 72 2.88 -20.15 -3.47
CA PHE A 72 1.87 -20.23 -2.42
C PHE A 72 0.49 -19.76 -2.91
N LEU A 73 0.42 -18.61 -3.58
CA LEU A 73 -0.83 -18.08 -4.15
C LEU A 73 -1.44 -19.02 -5.18
N THR A 74 -0.63 -19.65 -6.03
CA THR A 74 -1.11 -20.59 -7.07
C THR A 74 -1.69 -21.85 -6.43
N VAL A 75 -0.98 -22.43 -5.45
CA VAL A 75 -1.43 -23.62 -4.71
C VAL A 75 -2.70 -23.33 -3.91
N LEU A 76 -2.75 -22.19 -3.21
CA LEU A 76 -3.92 -21.77 -2.44
C LEU A 76 -5.13 -21.52 -3.34
N ALA A 77 -4.98 -20.84 -4.48
CA ALA A 77 -6.06 -20.69 -5.45
C ALA A 77 -6.55 -22.04 -5.98
N SER A 78 -5.63 -22.97 -6.30
CA SER A 78 -6.01 -24.30 -6.80
C SER A 78 -6.85 -25.08 -5.77
N ARG A 79 -6.51 -24.95 -4.48
CA ARG A 79 -7.31 -25.51 -3.38
C ARG A 79 -8.67 -24.85 -3.28
N LEU A 80 -8.75 -23.52 -3.37
CA LEU A 80 -10.01 -22.77 -3.32
C LEU A 80 -10.97 -23.14 -4.47
N PHE A 81 -10.44 -23.42 -5.66
CA PHE A 81 -11.26 -23.93 -6.78
C PHE A 81 -11.84 -25.33 -6.53
N ARG A 82 -11.19 -26.16 -5.70
CA ARG A 82 -11.66 -27.51 -5.36
C ARG A 82 -12.58 -27.52 -4.14
N ARG A 83 -12.20 -26.80 -3.09
CA ARG A 83 -12.92 -26.69 -1.82
C ARG A 83 -12.86 -25.25 -1.37
N PHE A 84 -13.94 -24.52 -1.62
CA PHE A 84 -14.01 -23.11 -1.29
C PHE A 84 -14.03 -22.91 0.23
N SER A 85 -13.28 -21.93 0.70
CA SER A 85 -13.34 -21.44 2.08
C SER A 85 -13.33 -19.92 2.06
N LEU A 86 -14.24 -19.31 2.81
CA LEU A 86 -14.34 -17.84 2.85
C LEU A 86 -13.06 -17.24 3.46
N ALA A 87 -12.54 -17.86 4.52
CA ALA A 87 -11.30 -17.45 5.17
C ALA A 87 -10.10 -17.56 4.22
N GLY A 88 -9.98 -18.69 3.51
CA GLY A 88 -8.89 -18.90 2.56
C GLY A 88 -8.98 -18.00 1.33
N PHE A 89 -10.19 -17.71 0.84
CA PHE A 89 -10.38 -16.75 -0.25
C PHE A 89 -10.02 -15.33 0.19
N GLY A 90 -10.39 -14.93 1.41
CA GLY A 90 -9.99 -13.64 1.97
C GLY A 90 -8.47 -13.50 2.09
N LEU A 91 -7.80 -14.52 2.64
CA LEU A 91 -6.33 -14.58 2.71
C LEU A 91 -5.70 -14.49 1.33
N TRP A 92 -6.20 -15.29 0.38
CA TRP A 92 -5.69 -15.30 -0.99
C TRP A 92 -5.84 -13.93 -1.65
N LEU A 93 -7.01 -13.30 -1.55
CA LEU A 93 -7.29 -11.99 -2.13
C LEU A 93 -6.40 -10.90 -1.53
N ALA A 94 -6.20 -10.90 -0.21
CA ALA A 94 -5.36 -9.93 0.48
C ALA A 94 -3.90 -10.02 0.03
N LEU A 95 -3.34 -11.24 -0.02
CA LEU A 95 -1.96 -11.47 -0.44
C LEU A 95 -1.77 -11.24 -1.93
N TRP A 96 -2.71 -11.67 -2.77
CA TRP A 96 -2.67 -11.47 -4.22
C TRP A 96 -2.74 -9.98 -4.59
N ALA A 97 -3.68 -9.23 -4.01
CA ALA A 97 -3.78 -7.78 -4.23
C ALA A 97 -2.58 -7.03 -3.64
N GLY A 98 -2.09 -7.46 -2.47
CA GLY A 98 -0.90 -6.88 -1.85
C GLY A 98 0.33 -7.05 -2.73
N MET A 99 0.59 -8.28 -3.21
CA MET A 99 1.73 -8.60 -4.07
C MET A 99 1.70 -7.79 -5.37
N LEU A 100 0.59 -7.83 -6.11
CA LEU A 100 0.48 -7.16 -7.40
C LEU A 100 0.40 -5.63 -7.28
N GLY A 101 -0.23 -5.15 -6.22
CA GLY A 101 -0.38 -3.72 -5.96
C GLY A 101 0.91 -3.03 -5.54
N THR A 102 1.94 -3.79 -5.12
CA THR A 102 3.24 -3.22 -4.75
C THR A 102 3.90 -2.44 -5.89
N ALA A 103 3.69 -2.87 -7.15
CA ALA A 103 4.26 -2.23 -8.32
C ALA A 103 3.61 -0.88 -8.66
N ASP A 104 2.32 -0.73 -8.36
CA ASP A 104 1.56 0.51 -8.58
C ASP A 104 1.59 1.46 -7.37
N ALA A 105 2.19 1.01 -6.26
CA ALA A 105 2.26 1.78 -5.04
C ALA A 105 3.42 2.79 -5.10
N SER A 106 3.12 4.06 -4.80
CA SER A 106 4.13 5.10 -4.72
C SER A 106 4.02 5.89 -3.43
N LEU A 107 5.17 6.40 -2.97
CA LEU A 107 5.32 7.19 -1.76
C LEU A 107 6.38 8.25 -2.05
N THR A 108 5.95 9.50 -2.13
CA THR A 108 6.82 10.63 -2.46
C THR A 108 6.69 11.67 -1.35
N ARG A 109 7.83 12.14 -0.84
CA ARG A 109 7.86 13.30 0.06
C ARG A 109 8.11 14.54 -0.78
N VAL A 110 7.28 15.56 -0.61
CA VAL A 110 7.34 16.79 -1.38
C VAL A 110 7.40 17.96 -0.42
N LEU A 111 8.30 18.89 -0.70
CA LEU A 111 8.40 20.16 0.01
C LEU A 111 7.52 21.18 -0.70
N VAL A 112 6.53 21.72 0.01
CA VAL A 112 5.46 22.56 -0.55
C VAL A 112 5.65 23.97 -0.01
N HIS A 113 6.00 24.91 -0.89
CA HIS A 113 6.25 26.31 -0.58
C HIS A 113 4.99 27.17 -0.66
N ARG A 114 5.00 28.34 -0.01
CA ARG A 114 3.90 29.33 -0.03
C ARG A 114 3.80 30.09 -1.36
N GLU A 115 4.94 30.41 -1.94
CA GLU A 115 5.06 31.31 -3.10
C GLU A 115 4.90 30.59 -4.44
N GLU A 116 5.33 29.34 -4.53
CA GLU A 116 5.43 28.61 -5.79
C GLU A 116 4.71 27.26 -5.75
N TYR A 117 4.23 26.83 -6.92
CA TYR A 117 3.73 25.47 -7.09
C TYR A 117 4.90 24.48 -7.18
N THR A 118 4.74 23.34 -6.52
CA THR A 118 5.71 22.25 -6.56
C THR A 118 5.98 21.76 -7.98
N GLN A 119 7.25 21.68 -8.36
CA GLN A 119 7.72 21.04 -9.59
C GLN A 119 8.02 19.57 -9.30
N THR A 120 7.03 18.69 -9.47
CA THR A 120 7.18 17.24 -9.24
C THR A 120 6.56 16.44 -10.37
N GLU A 121 6.91 15.15 -10.46
CA GLU A 121 6.31 14.21 -11.43
C GLU A 121 4.84 13.87 -11.11
N LEU A 122 4.27 14.41 -10.02
CA LEU A 122 2.88 14.19 -9.67
C LEU A 122 1.96 14.82 -10.73
N PRO A 123 0.79 14.23 -10.99
CA PRO A 123 -0.14 14.76 -11.99
C PRO A 123 -0.84 16.05 -11.54
N PHE A 124 -0.48 16.64 -10.39
CA PHE A 124 -1.05 17.87 -9.85
C PHE A 124 0.03 18.65 -9.09
N GLY A 125 -0.09 19.98 -9.11
CA GLY A 125 0.76 20.88 -8.32
C GLY A 125 0.18 21.10 -6.93
N MET A 126 1.05 21.37 -5.97
CA MET A 126 0.70 21.77 -4.61
C MET A 126 1.33 23.12 -4.31
N ARG A 127 0.62 23.97 -3.57
CA ARG A 127 1.14 25.21 -3.01
C ARG A 127 0.58 25.40 -1.61
N LEU A 128 1.40 25.90 -0.69
CA LEU A 128 0.97 26.22 0.66
C LEU A 128 0.25 27.57 0.62
N GLU A 129 -0.93 27.63 1.23
CA GLU A 129 -1.69 28.86 1.38
C GLU A 129 -1.46 29.43 2.78
N ASP A 130 -1.67 28.61 3.81
CA ASP A 130 -1.47 28.98 5.20
C ASP A 130 -1.02 27.79 6.05
N PHE A 131 -0.30 28.06 7.13
CA PHE A 131 0.14 27.05 8.09
C PHE A 131 -0.13 27.52 9.51
N GLN A 132 -0.77 26.67 10.32
CA GLN A 132 -1.18 27.02 11.67
C GLN A 132 -0.77 25.92 12.65
N VAL A 133 -0.12 26.34 13.74
CA VAL A 133 0.20 25.48 14.89
C VAL A 133 -0.62 25.95 16.08
N ASN A 134 -1.69 25.22 16.40
CA ASN A 134 -2.47 25.45 17.61
C ASN A 134 -1.71 24.83 18.78
N ARG A 135 -1.48 25.60 19.84
CA ARG A 135 -0.79 25.15 21.06
C ARG A 135 -1.73 25.20 22.27
N TYR A 136 -1.52 24.31 23.21
CA TYR A 136 -2.10 24.40 24.54
C TYR A 136 -1.54 25.62 25.28
N GLN A 137 -2.21 26.03 26.36
CA GLN A 137 -1.72 27.09 27.26
C GLN A 137 -0.34 26.76 27.86
N THR A 138 -0.01 25.47 27.96
CA THR A 138 1.29 24.95 28.40
C THR A 138 2.41 25.09 27.35
N GLY A 139 2.09 25.52 26.12
CA GLY A 139 3.05 25.70 25.02
C GLY A 139 3.21 24.49 24.09
N GLU A 140 2.67 23.33 24.50
CA GLU A 140 2.71 22.10 23.71
C GLU A 140 1.81 22.21 22.47
N PRO A 141 2.24 21.68 21.32
CA PRO A 141 1.44 21.68 20.10
C PRO A 141 0.23 20.74 20.24
N MET A 142 -0.96 21.29 20.05
CA MET A 142 -2.24 20.57 20.07
C MET A 142 -2.61 20.08 18.67
N GLU A 143 -2.45 20.92 17.65
CA GLU A 143 -2.86 20.61 16.29
C GLU A 143 -1.99 21.35 15.28
N TYR A 144 -1.59 20.65 14.23
CA TYR A 144 -0.93 21.23 13.07
C TYR A 144 -1.86 21.18 11.88
N ARG A 145 -2.00 22.32 11.21
CA ARG A 145 -2.91 22.50 10.08
C ARG A 145 -2.17 23.20 8.95
N ALA A 146 -2.23 22.62 7.76
CA ALA A 146 -1.72 23.23 6.54
C ALA A 146 -2.85 23.39 5.53
N GLN A 147 -3.17 24.62 5.15
CA GLN A 147 -4.06 24.88 4.03
C GLN A 147 -3.24 24.86 2.75
N ILE A 148 -3.55 23.91 1.86
CA ILE A 148 -2.83 23.73 0.60
C ILE A 148 -3.80 23.88 -0.57
N ILE A 149 -3.29 24.44 -1.66
CA ILE A 149 -3.99 24.51 -2.93
C ILE A 149 -3.46 23.41 -3.84
N LEU A 150 -4.36 22.51 -4.23
CA LEU A 150 -4.10 21.44 -5.19
C LEU A 150 -4.56 21.88 -6.57
N ARG A 151 -3.63 21.98 -7.52
CA ARG A 151 -3.92 22.40 -8.90
C ARG A 151 -3.80 21.22 -9.86
N HIS A 152 -4.88 20.92 -10.60
CA HIS A 152 -4.88 19.91 -11.64
C HIS A 152 -5.64 20.39 -12.88
N ALA A 153 -5.02 20.29 -14.07
CA ALA A 153 -5.63 20.70 -15.34
C ALA A 153 -6.20 22.14 -15.31
N GLY A 154 -5.50 23.06 -14.63
CA GLY A 154 -5.91 24.46 -14.47
C GLY A 154 -6.95 24.73 -13.37
N LEU A 155 -7.55 23.70 -12.76
CA LEU A 155 -8.49 23.85 -11.66
C LEU A 155 -7.79 23.80 -10.31
N GLU A 156 -8.17 24.71 -9.41
CA GLU A 156 -7.63 24.80 -8.05
C GLU A 156 -8.63 24.31 -7.01
N HIS A 157 -8.12 23.54 -6.05
CA HIS A 157 -8.88 23.02 -4.92
C HIS A 157 -8.13 23.32 -3.63
N SER A 158 -8.67 24.24 -2.82
CA SER A 158 -8.15 24.46 -1.46
C SER A 158 -8.56 23.31 -0.55
N LYS A 159 -7.60 22.75 0.17
CA LYS A 159 -7.77 21.63 1.10
C LYS A 159 -6.96 21.86 2.35
N THR A 160 -7.52 21.48 3.48
CA THR A 160 -6.86 21.58 4.77
C THR A 160 -6.30 20.22 5.18
N LEU A 161 -4.98 20.10 5.22
CA LEU A 161 -4.27 18.98 5.80
C LEU A 161 -4.18 19.16 7.31
N ARG A 162 -4.38 18.07 8.06
CA ARG A 162 -4.16 18.01 9.50
C ARG A 162 -3.35 16.77 9.82
N VAL A 163 -2.58 16.79 10.90
CA VAL A 163 -1.85 15.59 11.35
C VAL A 163 -2.84 14.45 11.57
N ASN A 164 -2.46 13.24 11.11
CA ASN A 164 -3.28 12.02 11.13
C ASN A 164 -4.60 12.06 10.34
N HIS A 165 -4.90 13.14 9.61
CA HIS A 165 -6.09 13.26 8.76
C HIS A 165 -5.68 13.56 7.32
N PRO A 166 -5.34 12.52 6.52
CA PRO A 166 -4.97 12.70 5.13
C PRO A 166 -6.14 13.21 4.28
N VAL A 167 -5.80 13.99 3.25
CA VAL A 167 -6.75 14.41 2.22
C VAL A 167 -6.65 13.50 1.02
N HIS A 168 -7.79 13.03 0.54
CA HIS A 168 -7.88 12.29 -0.72
C HIS A 168 -8.00 13.25 -1.90
N PHE A 169 -7.13 13.08 -2.89
CA PHE A 169 -7.19 13.85 -4.14
C PHE A 169 -6.74 13.00 -5.33
N ARG A 170 -7.65 12.82 -6.31
CA ARG A 170 -7.40 12.09 -7.58
C ARG A 170 -6.69 10.73 -7.43
N GLY A 171 -7.10 9.92 -6.45
CA GLY A 171 -6.50 8.60 -6.21
C GLY A 171 -5.27 8.61 -5.30
N TYR A 172 -4.82 9.78 -4.84
CA TYR A 172 -3.70 9.96 -3.92
C TYR A 172 -4.21 10.30 -2.52
N GLN A 173 -3.41 9.97 -1.50
CA GLN A 173 -3.57 10.43 -0.13
C GLN A 173 -2.41 11.35 0.19
N VAL A 174 -2.72 12.57 0.60
CA VAL A 174 -1.73 13.60 0.97
C VAL A 174 -1.74 13.72 2.50
N TYR A 175 -0.59 13.49 3.12
CA TYR A 175 -0.40 13.59 4.57
C TYR A 175 0.50 14.80 4.86
N LEU A 176 0.17 15.54 5.91
CA LEU A 176 1.13 16.48 6.51
C LEU A 176 2.17 15.66 7.26
N ALA A 177 3.43 15.73 6.82
CA ALA A 177 4.51 14.94 7.37
C ALA A 177 5.41 15.75 8.30
N ASP A 178 5.76 16.98 7.90
CA ASP A 178 6.66 17.85 8.67
C ASP A 178 6.51 19.32 8.27
N TYR A 179 7.22 20.23 8.94
CA TYR A 179 7.23 21.67 8.66
C TYR A 179 8.49 22.35 9.23
N ASP A 180 8.67 23.65 8.95
CA ASP A 180 9.77 24.41 9.54
C ASP A 180 9.49 24.75 11.02
N ILE A 181 10.04 23.93 11.92
CA ILE A 181 9.89 24.07 13.36
C ILE A 181 10.40 25.42 13.87
N SER A 182 11.40 26.03 13.22
CA SER A 182 11.98 27.30 13.65
C SER A 182 11.01 28.48 13.51
N LYS A 183 10.11 28.42 12.51
CA LYS A 183 9.13 29.47 12.22
C LYS A 183 7.72 29.20 12.76
N GLY A 184 7.40 27.95 13.11
CA GLY A 184 6.13 27.62 13.74
C GLY A 184 4.92 27.87 12.82
N SER A 185 4.05 28.82 13.15
CA SER A 185 2.91 29.19 12.29
C SER A 185 3.33 30.07 11.09
N ASP A 186 4.54 30.63 11.10
CA ASP A 186 5.04 31.46 10.01
C ASP A 186 5.94 30.66 9.05
N SER A 187 5.72 29.34 8.96
CA SER A 187 6.49 28.48 8.06
C SER A 187 6.18 28.78 6.60
N ASP A 188 7.23 29.08 5.83
CA ASP A 188 7.14 29.32 4.38
C ASP A 188 6.94 28.03 3.56
N TYR A 189 7.15 26.88 4.19
CA TYR A 189 6.95 25.57 3.58
C TYR A 189 6.45 24.54 4.58
N CYS A 190 5.84 23.49 4.04
CA CYS A 190 5.59 22.25 4.76
C CYS A 190 6.04 21.04 3.95
N ILE A 191 6.30 19.93 4.61
CA ILE A 191 6.64 18.66 3.98
C ILE A 191 5.37 17.80 3.97
N VAL A 192 4.93 17.43 2.78
CA VAL A 192 3.80 16.52 2.59
C VAL A 192 4.28 15.18 2.07
N MET A 193 3.64 14.11 2.55
CA MET A 193 3.85 12.76 2.07
C MET A 193 2.66 12.39 1.19
N VAL A 194 2.93 12.21 -0.11
CA VAL A 194 1.92 11.83 -1.10
C VAL A 194 2.04 10.33 -1.35
N THR A 195 0.94 9.61 -1.17
CA THR A 195 0.91 8.16 -1.39
C THR A 195 -0.16 7.77 -2.39
N ARG A 196 0.13 6.75 -3.20
CA ARG A 196 -0.82 6.13 -4.12
C ARG A 196 -0.83 4.63 -3.87
N GLN A 197 -2.00 4.04 -3.64
CA GLN A 197 -2.18 2.60 -3.46
C GLN A 197 -3.52 2.15 -4.05
N PRO A 198 -3.59 1.91 -5.38
CA PRO A 198 -4.86 1.62 -6.06
C PRO A 198 -5.54 0.33 -5.55
N TRP A 199 -4.74 -0.67 -5.20
CA TRP A 199 -5.19 -2.01 -4.80
C TRP A 199 -5.60 -2.13 -3.33
N ARG A 200 -5.50 -1.05 -2.56
CA ARG A 200 -5.74 -1.06 -1.10
C ARG A 200 -7.14 -1.58 -0.74
N TRP A 201 -8.15 -1.24 -1.54
CA TRP A 201 -9.53 -1.70 -1.31
C TRP A 201 -9.69 -3.20 -1.48
N LEU A 202 -8.96 -3.83 -2.41
CA LEU A 202 -8.96 -5.29 -2.57
C LEU A 202 -8.28 -5.98 -1.39
N VAL A 203 -7.20 -5.39 -0.85
CA VAL A 203 -6.56 -5.89 0.36
C VAL A 203 -7.52 -5.84 1.55
N PHE A 204 -8.21 -4.71 1.75
CA PHE A 204 -9.21 -4.59 2.83
C PHE A 204 -10.38 -5.55 2.65
N ALA A 205 -10.88 -5.72 1.42
CA ALA A 205 -11.92 -6.71 1.14
C ALA A 205 -11.45 -8.12 1.51
N GLY A 206 -10.20 -8.49 1.16
CA GLY A 206 -9.60 -9.77 1.55
C GLY A 206 -9.53 -9.97 3.06
N ILE A 207 -9.09 -8.96 3.81
CA ILE A 207 -9.04 -8.99 5.28
C ILE A 207 -10.44 -9.18 5.88
N LEU A 208 -11.44 -8.44 5.40
CA LEU A 208 -12.82 -8.56 5.88
C LEU A 208 -13.42 -9.94 5.60
N LEU A 209 -13.18 -10.49 4.41
CA LEU A 209 -13.60 -11.85 4.05
C LEU A 209 -12.90 -12.91 4.92
N MET A 210 -11.62 -12.69 5.23
CA MET A 210 -10.86 -13.57 6.12
C MET A 210 -11.46 -13.60 7.52
N LEU A 211 -11.74 -12.42 8.09
CA LEU A 211 -12.38 -12.29 9.39
C LEU A 211 -13.77 -12.93 9.40
N GLY A 212 -14.62 -12.63 8.42
CA GLY A 212 -15.95 -13.23 8.30
C GLY A 212 -15.90 -14.77 8.17
N GLY A 213 -14.90 -15.29 7.44
CA GLY A 213 -14.66 -16.72 7.33
C GLY A 213 -14.22 -17.37 8.64
N ALA A 214 -13.39 -16.68 9.43
CA ALA A 214 -12.99 -17.13 10.76
C ALA A 214 -14.18 -17.14 11.73
N PHE A 215 -14.99 -16.08 11.75
CA PHE A 215 -16.21 -16.02 12.57
C PHE A 215 -17.18 -17.15 12.24
N LYS A 216 -17.36 -17.48 10.95
CA LYS A 216 -18.20 -18.61 10.54
C LYS A 216 -17.76 -19.93 11.19
N ILE A 217 -16.46 -20.17 11.34
CA ILE A 217 -15.93 -21.41 11.96
C ILE A 217 -16.21 -21.46 13.47
N PHE A 218 -16.27 -20.32 14.15
CA PHE A 218 -16.54 -20.28 15.60
C PHE A 218 -18.03 -20.42 15.93
N ILE A 219 -18.91 -19.95 15.05
CA ILE A 219 -20.36 -19.96 15.27
C ILE A 219 -20.98 -21.32 14.87
N LEU A 220 -20.34 -22.05 13.96
CA LEU A 220 -20.93 -23.19 13.24
C LEU A 220 -20.04 -24.43 13.36
#